data_AF-C6WZN0-F1
#
_entry.id   AF-C6WZN0-F1
#
_cell.length_a   1.000
_cell.length_b   1.000
_cell.length_c   1.000
_cell.angle_alpha   90.00
_cell.angle_beta   90.00
_cell.angle_gamma   90.00
#
_symmetry.space_group_name_H-M   'P 1'
#
loop_
_entity.id
_entity.type
_entity.pdbx_description
1 polymer ?
#
loop_
_entity_poly.entity_id
_entity_poly.type
_entity_poly.pdbx_seq_one_letter_code
_entity_poly.pdbx_strand_id
1 'polypeptide(L)'
;MKNIILGAFAFFVLAACTKSAEGNGAENKTIEAELVQKPVEFKNASGEAISVTYYSEGDVVAVKITPQGKAEQKLVAKTVNRNGNPVFTNDQYMWEITQDGQAGTLSDGAGNTTEYMKTESAN
;
A
#
# COMPACT_ATOMS: atom_id res chain seq x y z
N MET A 1 12.68 62.83 -17.26
CA MET A 1 11.42 62.92 -16.51
C MET A 1 10.98 61.50 -16.16
N LYS A 2 10.91 61.23 -14.86
CA LYS A 2 10.41 59.99 -14.22
C LYS A 2 8.87 59.98 -14.34
N ASN A 3 8.23 58.81 -14.15
CA ASN A 3 6.77 58.49 -14.09
C ASN A 3 6.35 57.55 -15.25
N ILE A 4 5.60 56.44 -15.14
CA ILE A 4 4.81 55.79 -14.07
C ILE A 4 4.66 54.30 -14.45
N ILE A 5 4.58 53.45 -13.43
CA ILE A 5 4.25 52.01 -13.42
C ILE A 5 2.81 51.78 -13.91
N LEU A 6 2.52 50.75 -14.71
CA LEU A 6 1.24 50.02 -14.60
C LEU A 6 1.32 48.62 -15.23
N GLY A 7 1.23 47.61 -14.37
CA GLY A 7 1.22 46.21 -14.74
C GLY A 7 -0.10 45.78 -15.39
N ALA A 8 -0.01 44.88 -16.37
CA ALA A 8 -1.15 44.09 -16.82
C ALA A 8 -1.07 42.71 -16.16
N PHE A 9 -1.71 42.61 -15.01
CA PHE A 9 -2.01 41.35 -14.33
C PHE A 9 -3.03 40.61 -15.21
N ALA A 10 -2.59 39.58 -15.94
CA ALA A 10 -3.50 38.73 -16.70
C ALA A 10 -4.36 37.94 -15.71
N PHE A 11 -5.62 38.34 -15.63
CA PHE A 11 -6.66 37.77 -14.78
C PHE A 11 -6.99 36.35 -15.27
N PHE A 12 -6.42 35.34 -14.62
CA PHE A 12 -6.73 33.94 -14.86
C PHE A 12 -8.12 33.66 -14.27
N VAL A 13 -9.15 33.65 -15.11
CA VAL A 13 -10.53 33.34 -14.70
C VAL A 13 -10.59 31.85 -14.34
N LEU A 14 -10.63 31.55 -13.05
CA LEU A 14 -10.98 30.23 -12.56
C LEU A 14 -12.44 29.96 -12.93
N ALA A 15 -12.66 29.05 -13.88
CA ALA A 15 -13.97 28.45 -14.10
C ALA A 15 -14.31 27.60 -12.86
N ALA A 16 -15.01 28.21 -11.91
CA ALA A 16 -15.64 27.49 -10.82
C ALA A 16 -16.73 26.59 -11.41
N CYS A 17 -16.44 25.30 -11.51
CA CYS A 17 -17.44 24.28 -11.83
C CYS A 17 -18.42 24.23 -10.64
N THR A 18 -19.57 24.89 -10.77
CA THR A 18 -20.66 24.77 -9.81
C THR A 18 -21.28 23.38 -9.97
N LYS A 19 -20.86 22.44 -9.13
CA LYS A 19 -21.58 21.17 -8.96
C LYS A 19 -22.90 21.51 -8.26
N SER A 20 -24.00 21.46 -9.01
CA SER A 20 -25.34 21.56 -8.48
C SER A 20 -25.55 20.51 -7.39
N ALA A 21 -25.86 20.98 -6.18
CA ALA A 21 -26.30 20.15 -5.08
C ALA A 21 -27.81 19.98 -5.20
N GLU A 22 -28.25 18.80 -5.61
CA GLU A 22 -29.61 18.30 -5.37
C GLU A 22 -29.54 16.82 -5.04
N GLY A 23 -30.26 16.42 -3.99
CA GLY A 23 -30.76 15.05 -3.86
C GLY A 23 -30.38 14.33 -2.57
N ASN A 24 -31.29 14.42 -1.58
CA ASN A 24 -31.65 13.43 -0.56
C ASN A 24 -30.60 12.41 -0.11
N GLY A 25 -30.28 12.50 1.18
CA GLY A 25 -29.64 11.44 1.95
C GLY A 25 -30.45 10.15 1.89
N ALA A 26 -29.91 9.19 1.16
CA ALA A 26 -29.86 7.81 1.58
C ALA A 26 -28.37 7.51 1.74
N GLU A 27 -27.91 7.18 2.94
CA GLU A 27 -26.61 6.53 3.13
C GLU A 27 -26.68 5.16 2.45
N ASN A 28 -26.49 5.17 1.14
CA ASN A 28 -26.13 4.00 0.40
C ASN A 28 -24.69 3.71 0.84
N LYS A 29 -24.51 2.81 1.81
CA LYS A 29 -23.20 2.21 2.06
C LYS A 29 -22.81 1.51 0.76
N THR A 30 -22.14 2.24 -0.12
CA THR A 30 -21.38 1.68 -1.22
C THR A 30 -20.38 0.75 -0.56
N ILE A 31 -20.63 -0.55 -0.64
CA ILE A 31 -19.65 -1.54 -0.25
C ILE A 31 -18.56 -1.43 -1.32
N GLU A 32 -17.47 -0.74 -0.99
CA GLU A 32 -16.33 -0.64 -1.88
C GLU A 32 -15.76 -2.05 -2.10
N ALA A 33 -15.49 -2.38 -3.36
CA ALA A 33 -14.94 -3.68 -3.71
C ALA A 33 -13.49 -3.77 -3.23
N GLU A 34 -13.18 -4.81 -2.47
CA GLU A 34 -11.82 -5.13 -2.02
C GLU A 34 -10.93 -5.41 -3.25
N LEU A 35 -9.96 -4.55 -3.53
CA LEU A 35 -8.94 -4.80 -4.56
C LEU A 35 -7.91 -5.78 -3.99
N VAL A 36 -7.95 -7.03 -4.46
CA VAL A 36 -7.04 -8.10 -4.03
C VAL A 36 -6.10 -8.46 -5.18
N GLN A 37 -4.79 -8.48 -4.91
CA GLN A 37 -3.78 -8.88 -5.89
C GLN A 37 -3.64 -10.40 -5.95
N LYS A 38 -3.01 -10.90 -7.02
CA LYS A 38 -2.64 -12.32 -7.09
C LYS A 38 -1.59 -12.65 -6.02
N PRO A 39 -1.66 -13.82 -5.36
CA PRO A 39 -0.63 -14.27 -4.44
C PRO A 39 0.73 -14.35 -5.13
N VAL A 40 1.78 -13.95 -4.42
CA VAL A 40 3.17 -14.05 -4.85
C VAL A 40 3.91 -14.94 -3.88
N GLU A 41 4.61 -15.94 -4.40
CA GLU A 41 5.48 -16.79 -3.60
C GLU A 41 6.88 -16.17 -3.47
N PHE A 42 7.42 -16.26 -2.26
CA PHE A 42 8.80 -15.93 -1.96
C PHE A 42 9.46 -17.11 -1.23
N LYS A 43 10.77 -17.26 -1.40
CA LYS A 43 11.58 -18.29 -0.73
C LYS A 43 12.80 -17.68 -0.06
N ASN A 44 13.15 -18.19 1.12
CA ASN A 44 14.40 -17.84 1.78
C ASN A 44 15.55 -18.76 1.33
N ALA A 45 16.74 -18.52 1.86
CA ALA A 45 17.95 -19.30 1.53
C ALA A 45 17.87 -20.78 1.95
N SER A 46 17.05 -21.13 2.95
CA SER A 46 16.82 -22.53 3.35
C SER A 46 15.77 -23.24 2.50
N GLY A 47 15.11 -22.52 1.57
CA GLY A 47 14.07 -23.05 0.70
C GLY A 47 12.66 -23.03 1.30
N GLU A 48 12.48 -22.49 2.50
CA GLU A 48 11.15 -22.28 3.07
C GLU A 48 10.40 -21.21 2.28
N ALA A 49 9.14 -21.50 1.99
CA ALA A 49 8.28 -20.60 1.22
C ALA A 49 7.32 -19.78 2.10
N ILE A 50 6.98 -18.60 1.61
CA ILE A 50 5.90 -17.76 2.11
C ILE A 50 5.08 -17.25 0.93
N SER A 51 3.75 -17.34 1.04
CA SER A 51 2.83 -16.72 0.09
C SER A 51 2.39 -15.37 0.61
N VAL A 52 2.41 -14.35 -0.25
CA VAL A 52 2.12 -12.96 0.10
C VAL A 52 1.04 -12.42 -0.84
N THR A 53 -0.06 -11.91 -0.29
CA THR A 53 -1.18 -11.35 -1.06
C THR A 53 -1.51 -9.96 -0.56
N TYR A 54 -1.29 -8.94 -1.39
CA TYR A 54 -1.64 -7.56 -1.07
C TYR A 54 -3.09 -7.27 -1.41
N TYR A 55 -3.75 -6.47 -0.56
CA TYR A 55 -5.14 -6.09 -0.75
C TYR A 55 -5.45 -4.73 -0.11
N SER A 56 -6.61 -4.17 -0.44
CA SER A 56 -7.17 -2.99 0.23
C SER A 56 -8.12 -3.42 1.35
N GLU A 57 -8.03 -2.82 2.52
CA GLU A 57 -8.94 -3.07 3.64
C GLU A 57 -9.57 -1.74 4.06
N GLY A 58 -10.70 -1.38 3.45
CA GLY A 58 -11.19 0.00 3.50
C GLY A 58 -10.17 0.96 2.89
N ASP A 59 -9.80 2.00 3.64
CA ASP A 59 -8.88 3.05 3.16
C ASP A 59 -7.39 2.71 3.30
N VAL A 60 -7.05 1.52 3.81
CA VAL A 60 -5.65 1.12 4.05
C VAL A 60 -5.20 -0.03 3.16
N VAL A 61 -3.89 -0.11 2.94
CA VAL A 61 -3.26 -1.28 2.29
C VAL A 61 -2.93 -2.32 3.36
N ALA A 62 -3.26 -3.56 3.07
CA ALA A 62 -3.00 -4.70 3.92
C ALA A 62 -2.34 -5.84 3.14
N VAL A 63 -1.81 -6.81 3.88
CA VAL A 63 -1.17 -7.99 3.31
C VAL A 63 -1.56 -9.23 4.11
N LYS A 64 -1.86 -10.31 3.38
CA LYS A 64 -1.95 -11.66 3.91
C LYS A 64 -0.61 -12.34 3.68
N ILE A 65 -0.01 -12.85 4.74
CA ILE A 65 1.17 -13.70 4.65
C ILE A 65 0.82 -15.11 5.13
N THR A 66 1.27 -16.11 4.40
CA THR A 66 1.05 -17.52 4.73
C THR A 66 2.38 -18.26 4.63
N PRO A 67 3.14 -18.34 5.75
CA PRO A 67 4.35 -19.15 5.81
C PRO A 67 4.00 -20.63 5.63
N GLN A 68 4.89 -21.39 5.01
CA GLN A 68 4.68 -22.82 4.77
C GLN A 68 4.35 -23.57 6.08
N GLY A 69 3.21 -24.27 6.07
CA GLY A 69 2.76 -25.06 7.22
C GLY A 69 2.24 -24.25 8.42
N LYS A 70 2.09 -22.93 8.30
CA LYS A 70 1.51 -22.06 9.33
C LYS A 70 0.19 -21.44 8.86
N ALA A 71 -0.59 -20.93 9.81
CA ALA A 71 -1.83 -20.22 9.52
C ALA A 71 -1.56 -18.87 8.84
N GLU A 72 -2.47 -18.46 7.96
CA GLU A 72 -2.47 -17.11 7.37
C GLU A 72 -2.48 -16.04 8.47
N GLN A 73 -1.72 -14.97 8.25
CA GLN A 73 -1.66 -13.79 9.09
C GLN A 73 -2.03 -12.57 8.26
N LYS A 74 -2.91 -11.73 8.80
CA LYS A 74 -3.23 -10.43 8.23
C LYS A 74 -2.40 -9.35 8.91
N LEU A 75 -1.75 -8.53 8.10
CA LEU A 75 -0.93 -7.42 8.54
C LEU A 75 -1.41 -6.15 7.83
N VAL A 76 -1.42 -5.04 8.55
CA VAL A 76 -1.88 -3.74 8.02
C VAL A 76 -0.69 -2.80 7.92
N ALA A 77 -0.64 -1.99 6.86
CA ALA A 77 0.38 -0.96 6.73
C ALA A 77 0.28 0.04 7.89
N LYS A 78 1.38 0.29 8.59
CA LYS A 78 1.45 1.26 9.70
C LYS A 78 2.40 2.42 9.44
N THR A 79 3.43 2.19 8.64
CA THR A 79 4.44 3.19 8.30
C THR A 79 5.07 2.85 6.95
N VAL A 80 6.07 3.63 6.54
CA VAL A 80 6.93 3.35 5.39
C VAL A 80 8.38 3.24 5.83
N ASN A 81 9.17 2.42 5.12
CA ASN A 81 10.60 2.31 5.34
C ASN A 81 11.36 3.45 4.63
N ARG A 82 12.69 3.44 4.72
CA ARG A 82 13.57 4.49 4.14
C ARG A 82 13.45 4.63 2.63
N ASN A 83 12.95 3.61 1.93
CA ASN A 83 12.74 3.60 0.49
C ASN A 83 11.31 4.04 0.11
N GLY A 84 10.47 4.39 1.10
CA GLY A 84 9.07 4.73 0.87
C GLY A 84 8.14 3.53 0.72
N ASN A 85 8.65 2.31 0.91
CA ASN A 85 7.81 1.11 0.81
C ASN A 85 7.00 0.92 2.11
N PRO A 86 5.74 0.48 2.04
CA PRO A 86 4.94 0.21 3.22
C PRO A 86 5.56 -0.89 4.10
N VAL A 87 5.45 -0.67 5.41
CA VAL A 87 5.77 -1.65 6.46
C VAL A 87 4.45 -2.13 7.05
N PHE A 88 4.21 -3.43 6.93
CA PHE A 88 3.00 -4.08 7.40
C PHE A 88 3.26 -4.77 8.72
N THR A 89 2.33 -4.70 9.67
CA THR A 89 2.52 -5.36 10.96
C THR A 89 1.20 -5.77 11.62
N ASN A 90 1.29 -6.79 12.48
CA ASN A 90 0.32 -7.18 13.49
C ASN A 90 1.06 -7.50 14.80
N ASP A 91 0.38 -8.08 15.79
CA ASP A 91 0.96 -8.38 17.11
C ASP A 91 2.10 -9.41 17.07
N GLN A 92 2.22 -10.19 16.00
CA GLN A 92 3.16 -11.32 15.90
C GLN A 92 4.27 -11.09 14.88
N TYR A 93 4.00 -10.33 13.83
CA TYR A 93 4.86 -10.23 12.67
C TYR A 93 4.94 -8.81 12.12
N MET A 94 6.06 -8.53 11.46
CA MET A 94 6.28 -7.37 10.60
C MET A 94 6.79 -7.83 9.24
N TRP A 95 6.17 -7.34 8.17
CA TRP A 95 6.57 -7.60 6.79
C TRP A 95 7.01 -6.29 6.13
N GLU A 96 8.25 -6.28 5.64
CA GLU A 96 8.82 -5.14 4.92
C GLU A 96 9.14 -5.53 3.48
N ILE A 97 8.67 -4.72 2.53
CA ILE A 97 9.02 -4.89 1.12
C ILE A 97 10.42 -4.30 0.88
N THR A 98 11.29 -5.11 0.29
CA THR A 98 12.66 -4.73 -0.09
C THR A 98 12.85 -4.91 -1.60
N GLN A 99 13.93 -4.34 -2.12
CA GLN A 99 14.34 -4.49 -3.53
C GLN A 99 13.19 -4.26 -4.53
N ASP A 100 12.44 -3.17 -4.37
CA ASP A 100 11.33 -2.78 -5.26
C ASP A 100 10.28 -3.89 -5.50
N GLY A 101 9.99 -4.68 -4.46
CA GLY A 101 8.99 -5.75 -4.53
C GLY A 101 9.53 -7.09 -5.03
N GLN A 102 10.84 -7.20 -5.29
CA GLN A 102 11.50 -8.46 -5.61
C GLN A 102 11.90 -9.26 -4.37
N ALA A 103 11.85 -8.64 -3.20
CA ALA A 103 12.17 -9.30 -1.94
C ALA A 103 11.31 -8.75 -0.79
N GLY A 104 11.34 -9.44 0.34
CA GLY A 104 10.79 -8.92 1.57
C GLY A 104 11.41 -9.57 2.80
N THR A 105 11.35 -8.84 3.91
CA THR A 105 11.85 -9.30 5.21
C THR A 105 10.69 -9.52 6.16
N LEU A 106 10.60 -10.72 6.73
CA LEU A 106 9.66 -11.05 7.80
C LEU A 106 10.39 -10.98 9.14
N SER A 107 9.89 -10.19 10.06
CA SER A 107 10.34 -10.15 11.46
C SER A 107 9.29 -10.75 12.37
N ASP A 108 9.69 -11.54 13.36
CA ASP A 108 8.79 -12.04 14.42
C ASP A 108 8.79 -11.13 15.66
N GLY A 109 7.87 -11.38 16.59
CA GLY A 109 7.77 -10.63 17.85
C GLY A 109 8.98 -10.78 18.80
N ALA A 110 9.90 -11.72 18.54
CA ALA A 110 11.17 -11.85 19.26
C ALA A 110 12.31 -11.05 18.59
N GLY A 111 12.06 -10.45 17.43
CA GLY A 111 13.04 -9.68 16.65
C GLY A 111 13.90 -10.53 15.72
N ASN A 112 13.57 -11.81 15.50
CA ASN A 112 14.25 -12.61 14.49
C ASN A 112 13.77 -12.19 13.10
N THR A 113 14.71 -12.06 12.16
CA THR A 113 14.44 -11.62 10.80
C THR A 113 14.78 -12.71 9.79
N THR A 114 13.91 -12.91 8.81
CA THR A 114 14.15 -13.80 7.67
C THR A 114 13.90 -13.04 6.37
N GLU A 115 14.89 -13.02 5.49
CA GLU A 115 14.77 -12.46 4.15
C GLU A 115 14.23 -13.51 3.17
N TYR A 116 13.31 -13.10 2.32
CA TYR A 116 12.70 -13.90 1.28
C TYR A 116 12.83 -13.22 -0.08
N MET A 117 13.20 -13.98 -1.09
CA MET A 117 13.30 -13.54 -2.48
C MET A 117 12.09 -14.04 -3.26
N LYS A 118 11.53 -13.18 -4.10
CA LYS A 118 10.40 -13.52 -4.96
C LYS A 118 10.81 -14.67 -5.88
N THR A 119 9.99 -15.71 -5.94
CA THR A 119 10.17 -16.75 -6.95
C THR A 119 9.51 -16.28 -8.24
N GLU A 120 10.23 -16.31 -9.35
CA GLU A 120 9.60 -16.10 -10.65
C GLU A 120 8.51 -17.15 -10.85
N SER A 121 7.30 -16.70 -11.16
CA SER A 121 6.24 -17.60 -11.62
C SER A 121 6.75 -18.26 -12.90
N ALA A 122 6.88 -19.59 -12.92
CA ALA A 122 7.13 -20.31 -14.16
C ALA A 122 5.95 -20.01 -15.10
N ASN A 123 6.22 -19.21 -16.13
CA ASN A 123 5.28 -18.97 -17.23
C ASN A 123 5.19 -20.20 -18.13
#